data_AF-A0A6N2DL45-F1
#
_entry.id   AF-A0A6N2DL45-F1
#
_cell.length_a   1.000
_cell.length_b   1.000
_cell.length_c   1.000
_cell.angle_alpha   90.00
_cell.angle_beta   90.00
_cell.angle_gamma   90.00
#
_symmetry.space_group_name_H-M   'P 1'
#
loop_
_entity.id
_entity.type
_entity.pdbx_description
1 polymer ?
#
loop_
_entity_poly.entity_id
_entity_poly.type
_entity_poly.pdbx_seq_one_letter_code
_entity_poly.pdbx_strand_id
1 'polypeptide(L)'
;MPGQHISRRRLIAGGTGAGIVGATAVTSSGPASASSHGNGGVKSLFDPVRLFDSRQPDSLLGGDKLSDGDIVSIVAAAPDVDMVETVFLNITITETEGAGFLSVRASVARDGVPAPTTSNINWTSPDVTLANAAMSGVGQHQSIDVHCTGEGSAAHVIVDLQGYVPFIFEE
;
A
#
# COMPACT_ATOMS: atom_id res chain seq x y z
N MET A 1 -14.23 -69.55 22.58
CA MET A 1 -14.83 -68.36 21.94
C MET A 1 -13.86 -67.19 22.14
N PRO A 2 -13.41 -66.51 21.08
CA PRO A 2 -12.14 -65.78 21.04
C PRO A 2 -12.25 -64.29 21.42
N GLY A 3 -11.13 -63.67 21.78
CA GLY A 3 -11.00 -62.22 21.99
C GLY A 3 -9.54 -61.77 21.95
N GLN A 4 -9.21 -60.99 20.92
CA GLN A 4 -7.90 -60.53 20.44
C GLN A 4 -6.93 -59.94 21.48
N HIS A 5 -5.62 -60.14 21.26
CA HIS A 5 -4.58 -59.20 21.67
C HIS A 5 -3.52 -59.01 20.55
N ILE A 6 -3.14 -57.75 20.38
CA ILE A 6 -2.34 -57.12 19.33
C ILE A 6 -0.88 -57.62 19.32
N SER A 7 -0.26 -57.80 18.14
CA SER A 7 1.21 -57.62 18.00
C SER A 7 1.66 -57.31 16.57
N ARG A 8 2.83 -56.68 16.47
CA ARG A 8 3.35 -55.76 15.43
C ARG A 8 4.31 -56.41 14.42
N ARG A 9 4.47 -55.71 13.27
CA ARG A 9 5.57 -55.77 12.26
C ARG A 9 5.63 -57.10 11.48
N ARG A 10 5.95 -57.18 10.18
CA ARG A 10 6.90 -56.52 9.26
C ARG A 10 6.54 -57.11 7.87
N LEU A 11 6.63 -56.49 6.71
CA LEU A 11 7.84 -56.22 5.92
C LEU A 11 7.35 -55.99 4.47
N ILE A 12 8.07 -55.15 3.73
CA ILE A 12 7.84 -54.70 2.35
C ILE A 12 8.14 -55.78 1.30
N ALA A 13 7.31 -55.85 0.25
CA ALA A 13 7.65 -56.15 -1.16
C ALA A 13 6.34 -55.91 -1.96
N GLY A 14 6.23 -55.07 -2.99
CA GLY A 14 7.11 -54.89 -4.14
C GLY A 14 6.46 -55.59 -5.34
N GLY A 15 5.89 -54.84 -6.28
CA GLY A 15 5.55 -55.38 -7.61
C GLY A 15 4.19 -54.99 -8.20
N THR A 16 4.24 -53.95 -9.05
CA THR A 16 3.56 -53.84 -10.36
C THR A 16 2.04 -54.06 -10.44
N GLY A 17 1.30 -52.95 -10.52
CA GLY A 17 -0.04 -52.88 -11.11
C GLY A 17 -0.09 -51.69 -12.06
N ALA A 18 -0.26 -51.95 -13.35
CA ALA A 18 -0.45 -50.94 -14.39
C ALA A 18 -1.78 -50.21 -14.16
N GLY A 19 -1.71 -48.91 -13.85
CA GLY A 19 -2.84 -48.01 -13.75
C GLY A 19 -2.78 -46.99 -14.88
N ILE A 20 -3.78 -47.03 -15.74
CA ILE A 20 -4.05 -46.13 -16.86
C ILE A 20 -3.96 -44.68 -16.35
N VAL A 21 -2.92 -43.94 -16.74
CA VAL A 21 -2.85 -42.50 -16.46
C VAL A 21 -3.78 -41.83 -17.46
N GLY A 22 -4.96 -41.42 -17.00
CA GLY A 22 -5.79 -40.48 -17.74
C GLY A 22 -4.99 -39.19 -17.91
N ALA A 23 -4.53 -38.92 -19.12
CA ALA A 23 -3.94 -37.65 -19.47
C ALA A 23 -5.04 -36.59 -19.44
N THR A 24 -5.26 -35.96 -18.29
CA THR A 24 -6.00 -34.71 -18.25
C THR A 24 -5.16 -33.71 -19.03
N ALA A 25 -5.65 -33.32 -20.20
CA ALA A 25 -5.06 -32.22 -20.96
C ALA A 25 -5.11 -30.97 -20.07
N VAL A 26 -3.96 -30.61 -19.49
CA VAL A 26 -3.73 -29.25 -19.03
C VAL A 26 -3.73 -28.43 -20.30
N THR A 27 -4.86 -27.80 -20.61
CA THR A 27 -4.85 -26.67 -21.55
C THR A 27 -3.93 -25.66 -20.90
N SER A 28 -2.70 -25.56 -21.40
CA SER A 28 -1.86 -24.42 -21.10
C SER A 28 -2.63 -23.22 -21.60
N SER A 29 -3.21 -22.43 -20.69
CA SER A 29 -3.59 -21.06 -21.03
C SER A 29 -2.34 -20.45 -21.65
N GLY A 30 -2.45 -19.99 -22.91
CA GLY A 30 -1.36 -19.26 -23.54
C GLY A 30 -0.87 -18.15 -22.62
N PRO A 31 0.37 -17.65 -22.79
CA PRO A 31 0.80 -16.49 -22.01
C PRO A 31 -0.27 -15.42 -22.19
N ALA A 32 -0.90 -14.99 -21.09
CA ALA A 32 -1.70 -13.80 -21.12
C ALA A 32 -0.79 -12.72 -21.69
N SER A 33 -1.19 -12.11 -22.81
CA SER A 33 -0.53 -10.90 -23.26
C SER A 33 -0.67 -9.91 -22.12
N ALA A 34 0.40 -9.72 -21.34
CA ALA A 34 0.47 -8.57 -20.47
C ALA A 34 0.45 -7.37 -21.43
N SER A 35 -0.57 -6.53 -21.36
CA SER A 35 -0.49 -5.18 -21.90
C SER A 35 0.83 -4.60 -21.39
N SER A 36 1.70 -4.17 -22.28
CA SER A 36 2.84 -3.38 -21.84
C SER A 36 2.24 -2.09 -21.27
N HIS A 37 2.50 -1.85 -19.99
CA HIS A 37 2.10 -0.60 -19.36
C HIS A 37 3.29 0.33 -19.48
N GLY A 38 3.07 1.44 -20.17
CA GLY A 38 4.06 2.48 -20.31
C GLY A 38 3.87 3.50 -19.20
N ASN A 39 4.96 3.87 -18.51
CA ASN A 39 4.91 5.01 -17.60
C ASN A 39 4.86 6.29 -18.45
N GLY A 40 3.89 7.15 -18.21
CA GLY A 40 3.87 8.47 -18.83
C GLY A 40 5.06 9.35 -18.41
N GLY A 41 5.26 10.45 -19.12
CA GLY A 41 6.16 11.50 -18.64
C GLY A 41 5.60 12.19 -17.40
N VAL A 42 6.48 12.71 -16.54
CA VAL A 42 6.08 13.52 -15.37
C VAL A 42 5.25 14.72 -15.82
N LYS A 43 4.09 14.89 -15.21
CA LYS A 43 3.20 16.04 -15.37
C LYS A 43 3.28 16.89 -14.11
N SER A 44 3.80 18.11 -14.22
CA SER A 44 3.70 19.11 -13.17
C SER A 44 2.35 19.81 -13.25
N LEU A 45 1.72 20.04 -12.11
CA LEU A 45 0.51 20.84 -12.02
C LEU A 45 0.88 22.32 -11.90
N PHE A 46 0.18 23.16 -12.67
CA PHE A 46 0.27 24.60 -12.49
C PHE A 46 -0.42 25.02 -11.17
N ASP A 47 -1.61 24.47 -10.93
CA ASP A 47 -2.35 24.63 -9.69
C ASP A 47 -2.30 23.32 -8.88
N PRO A 48 -1.63 23.27 -7.72
CA PRO A 48 -1.62 22.10 -6.85
C PRO A 48 -3.03 21.73 -6.39
N VAL A 49 -3.30 20.42 -6.24
CA VAL A 49 -4.62 19.90 -5.85
C VAL A 49 -4.55 19.38 -4.42
N ARG A 50 -5.50 19.80 -3.56
CA ARG A 50 -5.65 19.26 -2.21
C ARG A 50 -6.23 17.85 -2.28
N LEU A 51 -5.43 16.84 -1.94
CA LEU A 51 -5.91 15.45 -1.85
C LEU A 51 -6.49 15.15 -0.47
N PHE A 52 -5.91 15.73 0.57
CA PHE A 52 -6.31 15.45 1.94
C PHE A 52 -5.99 16.60 2.88
N ASP A 53 -6.90 16.86 3.83
CA ASP A 53 -6.71 17.79 4.94
C ASP A 53 -7.41 17.23 6.17
N SER A 54 -6.63 16.73 7.14
CA SER A 54 -7.21 16.05 8.30
C SER A 54 -8.00 16.97 9.22
N ARG A 55 -7.85 18.30 9.08
CA ARG A 55 -8.59 19.30 9.88
C ARG A 55 -10.04 19.40 9.45
N GLN A 56 -10.40 18.89 8.28
CA GLN A 56 -11.77 18.95 7.79
C GLN A 56 -12.62 17.87 8.49
N PRO A 57 -13.84 18.22 8.96
CA PRO A 57 -14.70 17.30 9.69
C PRO A 57 -15.23 16.15 8.82
N ASP A 58 -15.22 16.30 7.50
CA ASP A 58 -15.61 15.28 6.52
C ASP A 58 -14.41 14.47 5.99
N SER A 59 -13.20 14.72 6.50
CA SER A 59 -12.03 13.90 6.17
C SER A 59 -12.15 12.48 6.75
N LEU A 60 -11.30 11.57 6.28
CA LEU A 60 -11.20 10.21 6.81
C LEU A 60 -10.83 10.16 8.31
N LEU A 61 -10.30 11.26 8.85
CA LEU A 61 -9.97 11.40 10.27
C LEU A 61 -11.01 12.23 11.05
N GLY A 62 -12.11 12.64 10.42
CA GLY A 62 -13.21 13.33 11.13
C GLY A 62 -12.84 14.69 11.73
N GLY A 63 -11.74 15.31 11.28
CA GLY A 63 -11.20 16.53 11.88
C GLY A 63 -10.06 16.28 12.86
N ASP A 64 -9.72 15.03 13.15
CA ASP A 64 -8.69 14.67 14.12
C ASP A 64 -7.26 14.64 13.53
N LYS A 65 -6.29 14.50 14.43
CA LYS A 65 -4.87 14.32 14.11
C LYS A 65 -4.58 12.84 13.78
N LEU A 66 -3.63 12.61 12.89
CA LEU A 66 -3.08 11.27 12.66
C LEU A 66 -2.10 10.95 13.79
N SER A 67 -2.38 9.92 14.59
CA SER A 67 -1.61 9.58 15.80
C SER A 67 -0.64 8.42 15.58
N ASP A 68 0.29 8.22 16.52
CA ASP A 68 1.26 7.13 16.48
C ASP A 68 0.64 5.77 16.18
N GLY A 69 1.18 5.08 15.16
CA GLY A 69 0.70 3.78 14.70
C GLY A 69 -0.48 3.84 13.73
N ASP A 70 -1.14 4.99 13.60
CA ASP A 70 -2.24 5.17 12.67
C ASP A 70 -1.77 5.33 11.23
N ILE A 71 -2.71 5.02 10.33
CA ILE A 71 -2.54 5.07 8.88
C ILE A 71 -3.79 5.72 8.30
N VAL A 72 -3.59 6.64 7.35
CA VAL A 72 -4.67 7.12 6.48
C VAL A 72 -4.32 6.82 5.03
N SER A 73 -5.25 6.16 4.33
CA SER A 73 -5.13 5.89 2.89
C SER A 73 -5.81 7.01 2.11
N ILE A 74 -5.05 7.70 1.25
CA ILE A 74 -5.49 8.87 0.50
C ILE A 74 -5.52 8.54 -0.98
N VAL A 75 -6.66 8.76 -1.62
CA VAL A 75 -6.80 8.57 -3.07
C VAL A 75 -5.96 9.63 -3.80
N ALA A 76 -5.09 9.18 -4.70
CA ALA A 76 -4.23 9.97 -5.56
C ALA A 76 -5.00 10.49 -6.79
N ALA A 77 -6.08 11.23 -6.55
CA ALA A 77 -6.90 11.80 -7.60
C ALA A 77 -6.14 12.90 -8.36
N ALA A 78 -5.77 12.62 -9.61
CA ALA A 78 -5.11 13.56 -10.49
C ALA A 78 -6.11 14.12 -11.52
N PRO A 79 -5.95 15.38 -11.97
CA PRO A 79 -6.80 15.94 -13.01
C PRO A 79 -6.55 15.27 -14.37
N ASP A 80 -7.64 15.11 -15.12
CA ASP A 80 -7.67 14.67 -16.53
C ASP A 80 -7.18 13.23 -16.81
N VAL A 81 -6.91 12.43 -15.77
CA VAL A 81 -6.50 11.02 -15.89
C VAL A 81 -7.21 10.13 -14.88
N ASP A 82 -7.54 8.91 -15.29
CA ASP A 82 -8.22 7.95 -14.41
C ASP A 82 -7.24 7.26 -13.45
N MET A 83 -5.98 7.10 -13.87
CA MET A 83 -4.98 6.34 -13.14
C MET A 83 -3.61 7.01 -13.20
N VAL A 84 -2.93 7.00 -12.07
CA VAL A 84 -1.56 7.45 -11.90
C VAL A 84 -0.71 6.34 -11.30
N GLU A 85 0.58 6.37 -11.63
CA GLU A 85 1.57 5.42 -11.12
C GLU A 85 2.40 6.01 -9.99
N THR A 86 2.64 7.32 -10.05
CA THR A 86 3.51 8.05 -9.13
C THR A 86 2.93 9.43 -8.91
N VAL A 87 3.01 9.91 -7.68
CA VAL A 87 2.64 11.26 -7.28
C VAL A 87 3.81 11.99 -6.64
N PHE A 88 3.88 13.28 -6.93
CA PHE A 88 4.77 14.25 -6.31
C PHE A 88 3.92 15.14 -5.41
N LEU A 89 4.25 15.17 -4.13
CA LEU A 89 3.40 15.68 -3.07
C LEU A 89 4.14 16.76 -2.28
N ASN A 90 3.40 17.73 -1.77
CA ASN A 90 3.79 18.49 -0.60
C ASN A 90 3.04 17.93 0.61
N ILE A 91 3.78 17.45 1.61
CA ILE A 91 3.23 16.98 2.88
C ILE A 91 3.45 18.07 3.91
N THR A 92 2.36 18.57 4.48
CA THR A 92 2.41 19.57 5.57
C THR A 92 1.85 18.95 6.83
N ILE A 93 2.59 19.09 7.93
CA ILE A 93 2.13 18.81 9.28
C ILE A 93 1.92 20.11 10.03
N THR A 94 0.92 20.14 10.92
CA THR A 94 0.70 21.28 11.80
C THR A 94 0.11 20.81 13.12
N GLU A 95 0.23 21.66 14.15
CA GLU A 95 -0.29 21.40 15.50
C GLU A 95 0.20 20.04 16.02
N THR A 96 1.49 19.79 15.83
CA THR A 96 2.12 18.52 16.21
C THR A 96 2.02 18.29 17.71
N GLU A 97 2.05 17.02 18.10
CA GLU A 97 2.18 16.53 19.47
C GLU A 97 3.37 15.57 19.50
N GLY A 98 4.04 15.52 20.66
CA GLY A 98 5.22 14.69 20.86
C GLY A 98 6.34 14.94 19.84
N ALA A 99 7.20 13.93 19.67
CA ALA A 99 8.19 13.88 18.61
C ALA A 99 7.89 12.65 17.74
N GLY A 100 7.99 12.80 16.43
CA GLY A 100 7.62 11.74 15.50
C GLY A 100 7.98 12.05 14.07
N PHE A 101 7.50 11.19 13.18
CA PHE A 101 7.65 11.36 11.74
C PHE A 101 6.46 10.79 10.98
N LEU A 102 6.26 11.29 9.76
CA LEU A 102 5.39 10.64 8.79
C LEU A 102 6.18 9.88 7.73
N SER A 103 5.62 8.76 7.30
CA SER A 103 6.07 8.00 6.14
C SER A 103 4.97 7.94 5.10
N VAL A 104 5.32 8.15 3.84
CA VAL A 104 4.42 8.02 2.70
C VAL A 104 4.86 6.84 1.85
N ARG A 105 3.94 5.96 1.49
CA ARG A 105 4.18 4.87 0.55
C ARG A 105 2.97 4.59 -0.32
N ALA A 106 3.17 3.80 -1.38
CA ALA A 106 2.05 3.21 -2.11
C ALA A 106 1.18 2.37 -1.17
N SER A 107 -0.15 2.47 -1.32
CA SER A 107 -1.07 1.66 -0.52
C SER A 107 -0.89 0.16 -0.81
N VAL A 108 -1.05 -0.68 0.21
CA VAL A 108 -0.86 -2.14 0.10
C VAL A 108 -2.16 -2.87 0.37
N ALA A 109 -2.42 -3.93 -0.38
CA ALA A 109 -3.66 -4.72 -0.28
C ALA A 109 -3.76 -5.58 0.99
N ARG A 110 -2.63 -5.80 1.68
CA ARG A 110 -2.49 -6.85 2.68
C ARG A 110 -2.42 -6.26 4.07
N ASP A 111 -3.38 -6.65 4.90
CA ASP A 111 -3.37 -6.34 6.33
C ASP A 111 -2.10 -6.88 7.00
N GLY A 112 -1.57 -6.11 7.95
CA GLY A 112 -0.38 -6.48 8.72
C GLY A 112 0.94 -6.37 7.96
N VAL A 113 0.98 -5.64 6.84
CA VAL A 113 2.26 -5.15 6.30
C VAL A 113 2.79 -4.08 7.27
N PRO A 114 4.00 -4.24 7.83
CA PRO A 114 4.55 -3.26 8.77
C PRO A 114 4.66 -1.87 8.16
N ALA A 115 4.48 -0.84 8.99
CA ALA A 115 4.74 0.54 8.59
C ALA A 115 6.20 0.70 8.12
N PRO A 116 6.47 1.60 7.15
CA PRO A 116 7.84 1.89 6.73
C PRO A 116 8.71 2.36 7.91
N THR A 117 9.96 1.93 7.92
CA THR A 117 10.98 2.43 8.87
C THR A 117 11.68 3.70 8.37
N THR A 118 11.29 4.21 7.20
CA THR A 118 11.79 5.43 6.57
C THR A 118 10.88 6.61 6.88
N SER A 119 11.39 7.85 6.84
CA SER A 119 10.59 9.05 7.06
C SER A 119 10.60 10.00 5.86
N ASN A 120 9.50 10.73 5.67
CA ASN A 120 9.38 11.83 4.71
C ASN A 120 9.39 13.19 5.41
N ILE A 121 8.81 13.30 6.61
CA ILE A 121 8.84 14.55 7.39
C ILE A 121 8.97 14.19 8.87
N ASN A 122 9.82 14.89 9.60
CA ASN A 122 10.15 14.61 10.99
C ASN A 122 9.93 15.89 11.81
N TRP A 123 9.45 15.74 13.05
CA TRP A 123 9.34 16.83 14.01
C TRP A 123 9.84 16.36 15.38
N THR A 124 10.34 17.31 16.17
CA THR A 124 10.95 17.03 17.48
C THR A 124 10.23 17.72 18.62
N SER A 125 9.16 18.45 18.35
CA SER A 125 8.47 19.28 19.33
C SER A 125 6.99 19.43 18.98
N PRO A 126 6.13 19.66 19.99
CA PRO A 126 4.74 20.00 19.75
C PRO A 126 4.59 21.40 19.14
N ASP A 127 3.40 21.67 18.60
CA ASP A 127 2.98 22.98 18.07
C ASP A 127 3.88 23.51 16.93
N VAL A 128 4.49 22.63 16.14
CA VAL A 128 5.23 23.02 14.95
C VAL A 128 4.42 22.82 13.67
N THR A 129 4.67 23.70 12.71
CA THR A 129 4.19 23.56 11.33
C THR A 129 5.39 23.36 10.42
N LEU A 130 5.46 22.23 9.74
CA LEU A 130 6.54 21.88 8.84
C LEU A 130 5.96 21.36 7.52
N ALA A 131 6.67 21.57 6.43
CA ALA A 131 6.32 21.03 5.12
C ALA A 131 7.53 20.38 4.47
N ASN A 132 7.31 19.30 3.73
CA ASN A 132 8.35 18.67 2.92
C ASN A 132 7.78 18.10 1.61
N ALA A 133 8.59 18.17 0.56
CA ALA A 133 8.29 17.50 -0.70
C ALA A 133 8.50 15.98 -0.56
N ALA A 134 7.56 15.20 -1.07
CA ALA A 134 7.62 13.74 -1.09
C ALA A 134 7.26 13.20 -2.48
N MET A 135 7.75 12.01 -2.79
CA MET A 135 7.36 11.26 -3.97
C MET A 135 6.96 9.86 -3.51
N SER A 136 5.85 9.35 -4.06
CA SER A 136 5.42 7.98 -3.80
C SER A 136 4.85 7.36 -5.06
N GLY A 137 5.06 6.06 -5.22
CA GLY A 137 4.21 5.26 -6.09
C GLY A 137 2.77 5.24 -5.58
N VAL A 138 1.84 4.87 -6.44
CA VAL A 138 0.41 4.73 -6.13
C VAL A 138 0.05 3.25 -6.13
N GLY A 139 -0.67 2.82 -5.10
CA GLY A 139 -0.99 1.43 -4.84
C GLY A 139 -2.44 1.06 -5.17
N GLN A 140 -2.96 0.12 -4.40
CA GLN A 140 -4.35 -0.32 -4.48
C GLN A 140 -5.35 0.83 -4.35
N HIS A 141 -6.48 0.72 -5.05
CA HIS A 141 -7.54 1.74 -5.07
C HIS A 141 -6.99 3.14 -5.40
N GLN A 142 -5.96 3.23 -6.25
CA GLN A 142 -5.32 4.48 -6.64
C GLN A 142 -4.93 5.34 -5.44
N SER A 143 -4.35 4.74 -4.40
CA SER A 143 -4.09 5.41 -3.13
C SER A 143 -2.63 5.34 -2.67
N ILE A 144 -2.29 6.28 -1.79
CA ILE A 144 -1.08 6.26 -0.97
C ILE A 144 -1.47 6.03 0.49
N ASP A 145 -0.58 5.46 1.28
CA ASP A 145 -0.73 5.36 2.73
C ASP A 145 0.22 6.36 3.41
N VAL A 146 -0.33 7.16 4.32
CA VAL A 146 0.43 8.04 5.20
C VAL A 146 0.37 7.48 6.61
N HIS A 147 1.54 7.17 7.17
CA HIS A 147 1.71 6.59 8.49
C HIS A 147 2.31 7.62 9.43
N CYS A 148 1.84 7.65 10.68
CA CYS A 148 2.50 8.40 11.77
C CYS A 148 3.26 7.43 12.68
N THR A 149 4.47 7.81 13.10
CA THR A 149 5.31 6.98 13.96
C THR A 149 6.09 7.81 14.96
N GLY A 150 6.04 7.41 16.22
CA GLY A 150 6.75 8.02 17.34
C GLY A 150 5.84 8.03 18.58
N GLU A 151 6.31 7.50 19.70
CA GLU A 151 5.49 7.36 20.90
C GLU A 151 4.90 8.72 21.35
N GLY A 152 3.58 8.77 21.48
CA GLY A 152 2.85 9.98 21.85
C GLY A 152 2.84 11.08 20.77
N SER A 153 3.19 10.73 19.54
CA SER A 153 3.17 11.65 18.41
C SER A 153 1.80 11.73 17.75
N ALA A 154 1.40 12.92 17.34
CA ALA A 154 0.24 13.17 16.52
C ALA A 154 0.41 14.47 15.72
N ALA A 155 -0.25 14.60 14.58
CA ALA A 155 -0.29 15.87 13.85
C ALA A 155 -1.52 15.96 12.95
N HIS A 156 -1.96 17.19 12.66
CA HIS A 156 -2.81 17.39 11.49
C HIS A 156 -1.97 17.21 10.23
N VAL A 157 -2.51 16.47 9.26
CA VAL A 157 -1.81 16.14 8.02
C VAL A 157 -2.56 16.73 6.84
N ILE A 158 -1.81 17.41 5.99
CA ILE A 158 -2.29 18.01 4.75
C ILE A 158 -1.43 17.47 3.60
N VAL A 159 -2.09 16.99 2.55
CA VAL A 159 -1.43 16.43 1.36
C VAL A 159 -1.91 17.17 0.12
N ASP A 160 -0.96 17.84 -0.54
CA ASP A 160 -1.19 18.52 -1.80
C ASP A 160 -0.45 17.79 -2.93
N LEU A 161 -1.14 17.50 -4.02
CA LEU A 161 -0.57 16.98 -5.27
C LEU A 161 0.06 18.13 -6.06
N GLN A 162 1.34 18.00 -6.39
CA GLN A 162 2.11 18.97 -7.18
C GLN A 162 2.40 18.47 -8.61
N GLY A 163 2.34 17.16 -8.80
CA GLY A 163 2.55 16.53 -10.10
C GLY A 163 2.36 15.03 -10.02
N TYR A 164 2.29 14.37 -11.17
CA TYR A 164 2.06 12.93 -11.25
C TYR A 164 2.66 12.31 -12.51
N VAL A 165 2.74 10.99 -12.53
CA VAL A 165 3.01 10.18 -13.72
C VAL A 165 1.73 9.43 -14.06
N PRO A 166 1.11 9.65 -15.23
CA PRO A 166 -0.09 8.93 -15.61
C PRO A 166 0.26 7.49 -15.97
N PHE A 167 -0.66 6.58 -15.64
CA PHE A 167 -0.62 5.22 -16.15
C PHE A 167 -1.06 5.22 -17.61
N ILE A 168 -0.29 4.61 -18.51
CA ILE A 168 -0.65 4.51 -19.93
C ILE A 168 -0.86 3.05 -20.30
N PHE A 169 -2.05 2.74 -20.83
CA PHE A 169 -2.30 1.49 -21.52
C PHE A 169 -1.64 1.57 -22.91
N GLU A 170 -0.64 0.72 -23.17
CA GLU A 170 -0.18 0.54 -24.55
C GLU A 170 -1.11 -0.47 -25.24
N GLU A 171 -1.55 -0.13 -26.47
CA GLU A 171 -2.33 -1.01 -27.35
C GLU A 171 -1.45 -2.04 -28.09
#